data_AF-A0A1D8G8W9-F1
#
_entry.id   AF-A0A1D8G8W9-F1
#
_cell.length_a   1.000
_cell.length_b   1.000
_cell.length_c   1.000
_cell.angle_alpha   90.00
_cell.angle_beta   90.00
_cell.angle_gamma   90.00
#
_symmetry.space_group_name_H-M   'P 1'
#
loop_
_entity.id
_entity.type
_entity.pdbx_description
1 polymer ?
#
loop_
_entity_poly.entity_id
_entity_poly.type
_entity_poly.pdbx_seq_one_letter_code
_entity_poly.pdbx_strand_id
1 'polypeptide(L)'
;MTLGSAASGAAPGRLTDHEARQRLEHERESRLTQLKAIEAAGVGQQASDDLLASQRASTQGVLKEIDAAFERLAAGTYGSCQGCGGAIPAERLEILPYTRHCVGCRSSAT
;
A
#
# COMPACT_ATOMS: atom_id res chain seq x y z
N MET A 1 -35.61 6.37 -14.97
CA MET A 1 -34.30 6.71 -14.37
C MET A 1 -33.28 5.78 -14.99
N THR A 2 -32.47 6.29 -15.91
CA THR A 2 -31.46 5.52 -16.64
C THR A 2 -30.25 5.26 -15.75
N LEU A 3 -30.04 4.02 -15.32
CA LEU A 3 -28.75 3.56 -14.80
C LEU A 3 -28.11 2.71 -15.89
N GLY A 4 -27.43 3.39 -16.80
CA GLY A 4 -26.51 2.78 -17.74
C GLY A 4 -25.11 3.30 -17.46
N SER A 5 -24.20 2.43 -17.03
CA SER A 5 -22.85 2.37 -17.57
C SER A 5 -22.14 1.11 -17.10
N ALA A 6 -21.72 0.32 -18.08
CA ALA A 6 -21.20 -1.03 -18.01
C ALA A 6 -20.00 -1.19 -17.05
N ALA A 7 -20.07 -2.17 -16.15
CA ALA A 7 -18.88 -2.81 -15.63
C ALA A 7 -18.39 -3.81 -16.70
N SER A 8 -17.58 -3.27 -17.62
CA SER A 8 -16.88 -3.97 -18.68
C SER A 8 -16.18 -5.24 -18.18
N GLY A 9 -16.23 -6.28 -19.01
CA GLY A 9 -15.77 -7.64 -18.71
C GLY A 9 -14.40 -7.71 -18.04
N ALA A 10 -14.36 -8.47 -16.95
CA ALA A 10 -13.15 -8.82 -16.22
C ALA A 10 -12.24 -9.70 -17.11
N ALA A 11 -11.16 -9.10 -17.62
CA ALA A 11 -10.02 -9.86 -18.11
C ALA A 11 -9.23 -10.38 -16.89
N PRO A 12 -8.73 -11.63 -16.89
CA PRO A 12 -7.87 -12.12 -15.82
C PRO A 12 -6.59 -11.27 -15.77
N GLY A 13 -6.38 -10.55 -14.67
CA GLY A 13 -5.18 -9.73 -14.45
C GLY A 13 -5.38 -8.23 -14.20
N ARG A 14 -6.62 -7.74 -13.99
CA ARG A 14 -6.84 -6.37 -13.47
C ARG A 14 -7.55 -6.44 -12.11
N LEU A 15 -6.86 -6.00 -11.08
CA LEU A 15 -7.44 -5.76 -9.75
C LEU A 15 -8.42 -4.59 -9.87
N THR A 16 -9.67 -4.77 -9.47
CA THR A 16 -10.65 -3.67 -9.52
C THR A 16 -10.34 -2.63 -8.43
N ASP A 17 -10.79 -1.39 -8.63
CA ASP A 17 -10.59 -0.32 -7.63
C ASP A 17 -11.20 -0.68 -6.26
N HIS A 18 -12.33 -1.39 -6.25
CA HIS A 18 -12.96 -1.86 -5.03
C HIS A 18 -12.09 -2.89 -4.30
N GLU A 19 -11.59 -3.91 -5.01
CA GLU A 19 -10.69 -4.91 -4.43
C GLU A 19 -9.39 -4.27 -3.94
N ALA A 20 -8.82 -3.33 -4.70
CA ALA A 20 -7.64 -2.58 -4.31
C ALA A 20 -7.87 -1.80 -3.02
N ARG A 21 -9.02 -1.13 -2.91
CA ARG A 21 -9.41 -0.41 -1.69
C ARG A 21 -9.50 -1.35 -0.49
N GLN A 22 -10.22 -2.47 -0.61
CA GLN A 22 -10.36 -3.45 0.47
C GLN A 22 -9.00 -4.00 0.94
N ARG A 23 -8.08 -4.25 0.00
CA ARG A 23 -6.72 -4.71 0.30
C ARG A 23 -5.92 -3.66 1.06
N LEU A 24 -5.98 -2.40 0.64
CA LEU A 24 -5.31 -1.29 1.33
C LEU A 24 -5.89 -1.07 2.72
N GLU A 25 -7.21 -1.20 2.91
CA GLU A 25 -7.86 -1.08 4.21
C GLU A 25 -7.37 -2.17 5.17
N HIS A 26 -7.31 -3.42 4.69
CA HIS A 26 -6.78 -4.54 5.47
C HIS A 26 -5.31 -4.31 5.89
N GLU A 27 -4.45 -3.89 4.95
CA GLU A 27 -3.06 -3.58 5.27
C GLU A 27 -2.95 -2.40 6.25
N ARG A 28 -3.79 -1.37 6.12
CA ARG A 28 -3.81 -0.22 7.04
C ARG A 28 -4.16 -0.65 8.45
N GLU A 29 -5.21 -1.45 8.61
CA GLU A 29 -5.64 -1.96 9.91
C GLU A 29 -4.55 -2.80 10.58
N SER A 30 -3.93 -3.71 9.81
CA SER A 30 -2.80 -4.53 10.26
C SER A 30 -1.64 -3.67 10.76
N ARG A 31 -1.21 -2.67 9.98
CA ARG A 31 -0.11 -1.77 10.35
C ARG A 31 -0.44 -0.87 11.53
N LEU A 32 -1.69 -0.41 11.67
CA LEU A 32 -2.13 0.36 12.84
C LEU A 32 -2.10 -0.49 14.11
N THR A 33 -2.51 -1.75 14.02
CA THR A 33 -2.43 -2.70 15.15
C THR A 33 -0.98 -2.94 15.56
N GLN A 34 -0.09 -3.16 14.58
CA GLN A 34 1.34 -3.31 14.82
C GLN A 34 1.95 -2.05 15.48
N LEU A 35 1.59 -0.85 15.01
CA LEU A 35 2.09 0.41 15.55
C LEU A 35 1.72 0.56 17.03
N LYS A 36 0.45 0.33 17.38
CA LYS A 36 -0.03 0.39 18.78
C LYS A 36 0.74 -0.57 19.69
N ALA A 37 1.05 -1.78 19.20
CA ALA A 37 1.83 -2.76 19.96
C ALA A 37 3.28 -2.28 20.22
N ILE A 38 3.93 -1.69 19.21
CA ILE A 38 5.28 -1.11 19.35
C ILE A 38 5.28 0.04 20.37
N GLU A 39 4.26 0.91 20.32
CA GLU A 39 4.14 2.04 21.24
C GLU A 39 3.92 1.59 22.69
N ALA A 40 3.10 0.55 22.90
CA ALA A 40 2.91 -0.03 24.22
C ALA A 40 4.18 -0.68 24.78
N ALA A 41 5.03 -1.27 23.93
CA ALA A 41 6.28 -1.92 24.32
C ALA A 41 7.41 -0.94 24.69
N GLY A 42 7.35 0.32 24.24
CA GLY A 42 8.39 1.33 24.47
C GLY A 42 8.42 1.95 25.87
N VAL A 43 7.48 1.61 26.74
CA VAL A 43 7.41 2.17 28.09
C VAL A 43 8.39 1.42 29.01
N GLY A 44 9.62 1.93 29.17
CA GLY A 44 10.49 1.60 30.30
C GLY A 44 11.91 1.05 30.06
N GLN A 45 12.44 0.97 28.82
CA GLN A 45 13.78 0.39 28.56
C GLN A 45 14.61 1.15 27.51
N GLN A 46 15.77 1.70 27.91
CA GLN A 46 16.61 2.58 27.07
C GLN A 46 17.33 1.88 25.90
N ALA A 47 17.83 0.64 26.08
CA ALA A 47 18.55 -0.09 25.01
C ALA A 47 17.63 -0.69 23.93
N SER A 48 16.32 -0.81 24.21
CA SER A 48 15.31 -1.18 23.20
C SER A 48 14.80 0.04 22.42
N ASP A 49 15.16 1.26 22.82
CA ASP A 49 14.53 2.47 22.28
C ASP A 49 14.87 2.71 20.80
N ASP A 50 16.14 2.59 20.40
CA ASP A 50 16.56 2.74 18.99
C ASP A 50 15.92 1.72 18.05
N LEU A 51 15.87 0.45 18.48
CA LEU A 51 15.23 -0.62 17.72
C LEU A 51 13.72 -0.38 17.59
N LEU A 52 13.05 -0.01 18.69
CA LEU A 52 11.61 0.30 18.68
C LEU A 52 11.31 1.56 17.87
N ALA A 53 12.18 2.57 17.90
CA ALA A 53 12.07 3.78 17.09
C ALA A 53 12.19 3.46 15.59
N SER A 54 13.15 2.63 15.20
CA SER A 54 13.31 2.17 13.81
C SER A 54 12.09 1.38 13.33
N GLN A 55 11.57 0.47 14.15
CA GLN A 55 10.34 -0.27 13.82
C GLN A 55 9.13 0.66 13.69
N ARG A 56 8.95 1.60 14.62
CA ARG A 56 7.88 2.60 14.57
C ARG A 56 7.97 3.43 13.29
N ALA A 57 9.16 3.94 12.97
CA ALA A 57 9.40 4.74 11.78
C ALA A 57 9.12 3.95 10.50
N SER A 58 9.53 2.68 10.44
CA SER A 58 9.23 1.79 9.31
C SER A 58 7.72 1.57 9.15
N THR A 59 7.00 1.21 10.22
CA THR A 59 5.55 1.01 10.19
C THR A 59 4.80 2.30 9.78
N GLN A 60 5.21 3.45 10.31
CA GLN A 60 4.67 4.76 9.91
C GLN A 60 4.96 5.08 8.44
N GLY A 61 6.16 4.74 7.95
CA GLY A 61 6.51 4.85 6.54
C GLY A 61 5.57 4.05 5.64
N VAL A 62 5.27 2.80 6.01
CA VAL A 62 4.31 1.97 5.27
C VAL A 62 2.90 2.55 5.31
N LEU A 63 2.44 3.07 6.46
CA LEU A 63 1.13 3.73 6.55
C LEU A 63 1.02 4.92 5.59
N LYS A 64 2.08 5.73 5.47
CA LYS A 64 2.12 6.83 4.48
C LYS A 64 2.02 6.34 3.04
N GLU A 65 2.67 5.23 2.70
CA GLU A 65 2.57 4.64 1.36
C GLU A 65 1.17 4.08 1.08
N ILE A 66 0.49 3.54 2.10
CA ILE A 66 -0.91 3.11 2.02
C ILE A 66 -1.85 4.31 1.81
N ASP A 67 -1.69 5.38 2.59
CA ASP A 67 -2.48 6.61 2.42
C ASP A 67 -2.28 7.20 1.02
N ALA A 68 -1.04 7.27 0.53
CA ALA A 68 -0.74 7.68 -0.85
C ALA A 68 -1.34 6.74 -1.91
N ALA A 69 -1.54 5.46 -1.60
CA ALA A 69 -2.21 4.52 -2.51
C ALA A 69 -3.72 4.78 -2.59
N PHE A 70 -4.37 5.16 -1.49
CA PHE A 70 -5.76 5.64 -1.52
C PHE A 70 -5.91 6.91 -2.36
N GLU A 71 -4.97 7.85 -2.26
CA GLU A 71 -4.95 9.04 -3.11
C GLU A 71 -4.84 8.67 -4.60
N ARG A 72 -3.98 7.70 -4.95
CA ARG A 72 -3.88 7.20 -6.33
C ARG A 72 -5.16 6.55 -6.82
N LEU A 73 -5.88 5.82 -5.96
CA LEU A 73 -7.20 5.27 -6.30
C LEU A 73 -8.20 6.38 -6.56
N ALA A 74 -8.25 7.41 -5.69
CA ALA A 74 -9.13 8.56 -5.87
C ALA A 74 -8.81 9.35 -7.16
N ALA A 75 -7.53 9.43 -7.54
CA ALA A 75 -7.07 10.06 -8.76
C ALA A 75 -7.18 9.18 -10.01
N GLY A 76 -7.57 7.90 -9.89
CA GLY A 76 -7.60 6.96 -11.02
C GLY A 76 -6.22 6.59 -11.59
N THR A 77 -5.15 6.79 -10.82
CA THR A 77 -3.74 6.51 -11.20
C THR A 77 -3.15 5.30 -10.47
N TYR A 78 -3.98 4.58 -9.71
CA TYR A 78 -3.57 3.37 -9.02
C TYR A 78 -3.14 2.29 -10.03
N GLY A 79 -2.07 1.57 -9.70
CA GLY A 79 -1.47 0.58 -10.61
C GLY A 79 -0.55 1.16 -11.68
N SER A 80 -0.30 2.48 -11.70
CA SER A 80 0.74 3.09 -12.53
C SER A 80 2.04 3.29 -11.74
N CYS A 81 3.17 2.90 -12.34
CA CYS A 81 4.49 3.04 -11.76
C CYS A 81 4.94 4.50 -11.77
N GLN A 82 5.32 5.06 -10.63
CA GLN A 82 5.81 6.43 -10.54
C GLN A 82 7.23 6.65 -11.09
N GLY A 83 7.99 5.57 -11.34
CA GLY A 83 9.33 5.65 -11.92
C GLY A 83 9.34 5.66 -13.45
N CYS A 84 8.57 4.76 -14.08
CA CYS A 84 8.56 4.59 -15.54
C CYS A 84 7.22 4.91 -16.21
N GLY A 85 6.17 5.23 -15.45
CA GLY A 85 4.81 5.45 -15.97
C GLY A 85 4.06 4.18 -16.41
N GLY A 86 4.75 3.05 -16.55
CA GLY A 86 4.15 1.78 -16.97
C GLY A 86 3.24 1.13 -15.92
N ALA A 87 2.49 0.10 -16.32
CA ALA A 87 1.63 -0.64 -15.40
C ALA A 87 2.45 -1.42 -14.36
N ILE A 88 1.97 -1.41 -13.12
CA ILE A 88 2.45 -2.29 -12.05
C ILE A 88 1.72 -3.63 -12.22
N PRO A 89 2.44 -4.77 -12.27
CA PRO A 89 1.82 -6.08 -12.40
C PRO A 89 0.78 -6.34 -11.29
N ALA A 90 -0.38 -6.90 -11.64
CA ALA A 90 -1.44 -7.21 -10.68
C ALA A 90 -0.94 -8.13 -9.56
N GLU A 91 -0.17 -9.16 -9.89
CA GLU A 91 0.47 -10.09 -8.93
C GLU A 91 1.27 -9.36 -7.84
N ARG A 92 1.88 -8.22 -8.20
CA ARG A 92 2.63 -7.40 -7.25
C ARG A 92 1.70 -6.57 -6.37
N LEU A 93 0.60 -6.04 -6.91
CA LEU A 93 -0.42 -5.32 -6.15
C LEU A 93 -1.21 -6.26 -5.24
N GLU A 94 -1.33 -7.54 -5.58
CA GLU A 94 -1.92 -8.57 -4.73
C GLU A 94 -1.07 -8.82 -3.47
N ILE A 95 0.26 -8.79 -3.61
CA ILE A 95 1.22 -9.00 -2.50
C ILE A 95 1.50 -7.70 -1.74
N LEU A 96 1.65 -6.58 -2.45
CA LEU A 96 2.01 -5.26 -1.90
C LEU A 96 1.11 -4.17 -2.51
N PRO A 97 -0.15 -4.03 -2.05
CA PRO A 97 -1.13 -3.14 -2.67
C PRO A 97 -0.72 -1.66 -2.61
N TYR A 98 0.08 -1.26 -1.63
CA TYR A 98 0.54 0.12 -1.50
C TYR A 98 1.75 0.48 -2.39
N THR A 99 2.32 -0.47 -3.15
CA THR A 99 3.51 -0.18 -3.95
C THR A 99 3.24 0.91 -5.00
N ARG A 100 4.20 1.83 -5.15
CA ARG A 100 4.21 2.86 -6.19
C ARG A 100 5.13 2.57 -7.38
N HIS A 101 5.94 1.51 -7.28
CA HIS A 101 6.92 1.13 -8.29
C HIS A 101 6.72 -0.29 -8.79
N CYS A 102 6.95 -0.51 -10.09
CA CYS A 102 7.05 -1.84 -10.68
C CYS A 102 8.34 -2.56 -10.23
N VAL A 103 8.50 -3.83 -10.60
CA VAL A 103 9.66 -4.64 -10.22
C VAL A 103 10.96 -4.03 -10.80
N GLY A 104 10.96 -3.65 -12.08
CA GLY A 104 12.15 -3.08 -12.75
C GLY A 104 12.63 -1.75 -12.15
N CYS A 105 11.71 -0.86 -11.77
CA CYS A 105 12.07 0.39 -11.09
C CYS A 105 12.56 0.15 -9.65
N ARG A 106 12.15 -0.94 -8.99
CA ARG A 106 12.62 -1.25 -7.64
C ARG A 106 13.98 -1.95 -7.64
N SER A 107 14.33 -2.70 -8.69
CA SER A 107 15.65 -3.33 -8.85
C SER A 107 16.74 -2.38 -9.33
N SER A 108 16.38 -1.24 -9.93
CA SER A 108 17.32 -0.22 -10.42
C SER A 108 17.69 0.84 -9.38
N ALA A 109 17.03 0.85 -8.22
CA ALA A 109 17.41 1.65 -7.07
C ALA A 109 18.52 0.92 -6.29
N THR A 110 19.73 0.92 -6.86
CA THR A 110 20.99 0.63 -6.16
C THR A 110 21.75 1.95 -6.03
#